data_AF-A0A4S8P356-F1
#
_entry.id   AF-A0A4S8P356-F1
#
_cell.length_a   1.000
_cell.length_b   1.000
_cell.length_c   1.000
_cell.angle_alpha   90.00
_cell.angle_beta   90.00
_cell.angle_gamma   90.00
#
_symmetry.space_group_name_H-M   'P 1'
#
loop_
_entity.id
_entity.type
_entity.pdbx_description
1 polymer ?
#
loop_
_entity_poly.entity_id
_entity_poly.type
_entity_poly.pdbx_seq_one_letter_code
_entity_poly.pdbx_strand_id
1 'polypeptide(L)'
;MTTSLQTLEARLNAQREIVIALLSHALLERDTGLALLRSLEEEVIAQDGAEDPGSQPSAGFARGNEKSTEIREILDTAKARAKAIQALQQQDTKSIGAGKF
;
A
#
# COMPACT_ATOMS: atom_id res chain seq x y z
N MET A 1 -4.90 -22.98 7.29
CA MET A 1 -6.00 -22.44 6.47
C MET A 1 -5.59 -22.53 5.02
N THR A 2 -6.30 -23.28 4.18
CA THR A 2 -6.05 -23.32 2.73
C THR A 2 -6.60 -22.03 2.12
N THR A 3 -5.72 -21.21 1.55
CA THR A 3 -6.11 -19.98 0.84
C THR A 3 -6.97 -20.36 -0.38
N SER A 4 -8.11 -19.69 -0.55
CA SER A 4 -8.94 -19.90 -1.74
C SER A 4 -8.21 -19.40 -2.99
N LEU A 5 -8.51 -19.97 -4.17
CA LEU A 5 -7.92 -19.52 -5.44
C LEU A 5 -8.22 -18.03 -5.69
N GLN A 6 -9.42 -17.57 -5.35
CA GLN A 6 -9.83 -16.17 -5.50
C GLN A 6 -8.99 -15.24 -4.63
N THR A 7 -8.77 -15.62 -3.37
CA THR A 7 -7.90 -14.86 -2.46
C THR A 7 -6.46 -14.83 -2.98
N LEU A 8 -5.95 -15.91 -3.56
CA LEU A 8 -4.60 -15.92 -4.14
C LEU A 8 -4.51 -15.00 -5.38
N GLU A 9 -5.51 -15.04 -6.26
CA GLU A 9 -5.60 -14.15 -7.43
C GLU A 9 -5.65 -12.68 -7.02
N ALA A 10 -6.45 -12.34 -6.01
CA ALA A 10 -6.54 -10.98 -5.48
C ALA A 10 -5.17 -10.47 -4.97
N ARG A 11 -4.46 -11.31 -4.21
CA ARG A 11 -3.14 -10.97 -3.67
C ARG A 11 -2.08 -10.78 -4.75
N LEU A 12 -2.06 -11.65 -5.75
CA LEU A 12 -1.14 -11.52 -6.89
C LEU A 12 -1.42 -10.27 -7.71
N ASN A 13 -2.69 -9.94 -7.93
CA ASN A 13 -3.07 -8.74 -8.66
C ASN A 13 -2.70 -7.47 -7.89
N ALA A 14 -2.89 -7.44 -6.57
CA ALA A 14 -2.47 -6.32 -5.73
C ALA A 14 -0.95 -6.10 -5.79
N GLN A 15 -0.15 -7.17 -5.72
CA GLN A 15 1.31 -7.08 -5.86
C GLN A 15 1.72 -6.56 -7.23
N ARG A 16 1.05 -7.03 -8.30
CA ARG A 16 1.31 -6.56 -9.67
C ARG A 16 1.05 -5.06 -9.81
N GLU A 17 -0.04 -4.57 -9.24
CA GLU A 17 -0.43 -3.15 -9.26
C GLU A 17 0.63 -2.27 -8.59
N ILE A 18 1.07 -2.66 -7.39
CA ILE A 18 2.16 -1.99 -6.66
C ILE A 18 3.45 -1.95 -7.48
N VAL A 19 3.84 -3.07 -8.10
CA VAL A 19 5.05 -3.14 -8.93
C VAL A 19 4.95 -2.22 -10.14
N ILE A 20 3.80 -2.21 -10.83
CA ILE A 20 3.58 -1.32 -11.97
C ILE A 20 3.67 0.15 -11.54
N ALA A 21 3.07 0.51 -10.41
CA ALA A 21 3.11 1.87 -9.89
C ALA A 21 4.54 2.31 -9.54
N LEU A 22 5.31 1.45 -8.86
CA LEU A 22 6.72 1.70 -8.53
C LEU A 22 7.58 1.89 -9.78
N LEU A 23 7.44 1.00 -10.78
CA LEU A 23 8.18 1.10 -12.04
C LEU A 23 7.80 2.33 -12.84
N SER A 24 6.50 2.65 -12.91
CA SER A 24 6.01 3.85 -13.60
C SER A 24 6.59 5.11 -12.96
N HIS A 25 6.62 5.18 -11.63
CA HIS A 25 7.20 6.30 -10.91
C HIS A 25 8.72 6.41 -11.12
N ALA A 26 9.45 5.29 -11.09
CA ALA A 26 10.90 5.27 -11.34
C ALA A 26 11.24 5.72 -12.77
N LEU A 27 10.43 5.34 -13.77
CA LEU A 27 10.63 5.73 -15.17
C LEU A 27 10.33 7.20 -15.45
N LEU A 28 9.55 7.87 -14.61
CA LEU A 28 9.19 9.27 -14.80
C LEU A 28 10.23 10.27 -14.25
N GLU A 29 11.38 9.79 -13.72
CA GLU A 29 12.45 10.59 -13.10
C GLU A 29 11.94 11.66 -12.11
N ARG A 30 10.81 11.38 -11.44
CA ARG A 30 10.24 12.27 -10.43
C ARG A 30 10.70 11.83 -9.06
N ASP A 31 11.48 12.66 -8.39
CA ASP A 31 12.03 12.40 -7.05
C ASP A 31 10.98 12.46 -5.91
N THR A 32 9.69 12.30 -6.23
CA THR A 32 8.59 12.52 -5.29
C THR A 32 7.89 11.20 -4.94
N GLY A 33 8.53 10.36 -4.12
CA GLY A 33 7.93 9.12 -3.61
C GLY A 33 6.59 9.32 -2.87
N LEU A 34 6.32 10.53 -2.36
CA LEU A 34 5.02 10.90 -1.78
C LEU A 34 3.89 10.98 -2.81
N ALA A 35 4.18 11.34 -4.06
CA ALA A 35 3.18 11.39 -5.13
C ALA A 35 2.70 9.98 -5.50
N LEU A 36 3.62 9.01 -5.55
CA LEU A 36 3.31 7.59 -5.74
C LEU A 36 2.43 7.04 -4.61
N LEU A 37 2.76 7.33 -3.35
CA LEU A 37 1.95 6.88 -2.22
C LEU A 37 0.52 7.43 -2.31
N ARG A 38 0.39 8.72 -2.65
CA ARG A 38 -0.93 9.35 -2.80
C ARG A 38 -1.76 8.72 -3.92
N SER A 39 -1.17 8.46 -5.09
CA SER A 39 -1.91 7.85 -6.19
C SER A 39 -2.43 6.45 -5.86
N LEU A 40 -1.64 5.67 -5.11
CA LEU A 40 -2.06 4.34 -4.65
C LEU A 40 -3.17 4.41 -3.61
N GLU A 41 -3.14 5.40 -2.71
CA GLU A 41 -4.23 5.63 -1.75
C GLU A 41 -5.53 6.05 -2.45
N GLU A 42 -5.45 6.93 -3.46
CA GLU A 42 -6.59 7.37 -4.26
C GLU A 42 -7.24 6.21 -5.02
N GLU A 43 -6.45 5.30 -5.58
CA GLU A 43 -6.94 4.12 -6.30
C GLU A 43 -7.70 3.15 -5.38
N VAL A 44 -7.21 2.94 -4.16
CA VAL A 44 -7.90 2.14 -3.14
C VAL A 44 -9.22 2.78 -2.73
N ILE A 45 -9.25 4.09 -2.49
CA ILE A 45 -10.47 4.83 -2.11
C ILE A 45 -11.51 4.79 -3.24
N ALA A 46 -11.09 4.95 -4.49
CA ALA A 46 -11.99 4.93 -5.65
C ALA A 46 -12.67 3.56 -5.84
N GLN A 47 -11.98 2.47 -5.52
CA GLN A 47 -12.53 1.11 -5.60
C GLN A 47 -13.52 0.83 -4.45
N ASP A 48 -13.33 1.44 -3.27
CA ASP A 48 -14.22 1.34 -2.11
C ASP A 48 -15.52 2.17 -2.30
N GLY A 49 -15.40 3.36 -2.90
CA GLY A 49 -16.52 4.28 -3.14
C GLY A 49 -17.45 3.92 -4.31
N ALA A 50 -17.16 2.86 -5.07
CA ALA A 50 -17.99 2.40 -6.18
C ALA A 50 -19.20 1.54 -5.75
N GLU A 51 -19.39 1.33 -4.44
CA GLU A 51 -20.52 0.58 -3.88
C GLU A 51 -21.81 1.44 -3.87
N ASP A 52 -22.67 1.27 -4.89
CA ASP A 52 -24.05 1.79 -4.89
C ASP A 52 -24.90 0.95 -3.89
N PRO A 53 -25.46 1.54 -2.82
CA PRO A 53 -26.21 0.83 -1.79
C PRO A 53 -27.54 0.31 -2.34
N GLY A 54 -27.50 -0.86 -3.00
CA GLY A 54 -28.69 -1.50 -3.56
C GLY A 54 -28.45 -2.53 -4.65
N SER A 55 -27.23 -2.66 -5.18
CA SER A 55 -26.92 -3.65 -6.24
C SER A 55 -26.36 -4.96 -5.68
N GLN A 56 -26.82 -6.10 -6.19
CA GLN A 56 -26.23 -7.40 -5.87
C GLN A 56 -24.75 -7.42 -6.30
N PRO A 57 -23.81 -7.86 -5.44
CA PRO A 57 -22.40 -7.91 -5.82
C PRO A 57 -22.23 -8.89 -6.98
N SER A 58 -21.86 -8.41 -8.17
CA SER A 58 -21.42 -9.28 -9.24
C SER A 58 -20.06 -9.89 -8.87
N ALA A 59 -19.77 -11.11 -9.35
CA ALA A 59 -18.50 -11.80 -9.06
C ALA A 59 -17.24 -11.00 -9.47
N GLY A 60 -17.38 -10.05 -10.41
CA GLY A 60 -16.30 -9.11 -10.77
C GLY A 60 -16.04 -8.04 -9.71
N PHE A 61 -17.06 -7.59 -8.97
CA PHE A 61 -16.93 -6.59 -7.91
C PHE A 61 -16.32 -7.17 -6.63
N ALA A 62 -16.66 -8.40 -6.26
CA ALA A 62 -16.04 -9.09 -5.12
C ALA A 62 -14.51 -9.23 -5.30
N ARG A 63 -14.05 -9.51 -6.53
CA ARG A 63 -12.62 -9.57 -6.87
C ARG A 63 -11.92 -8.21 -6.78
N GLY A 64 -12.62 -7.11 -7.07
CA GLY A 64 -12.11 -5.75 -6.91
C GLY A 64 -11.81 -5.44 -5.45
N ASN A 65 -12.76 -5.73 -4.56
CA ASN A 65 -12.67 -5.41 -3.13
C ASN A 65 -11.53 -6.20 -2.41
N GLU A 66 -11.39 -7.50 -2.70
CA GLU A 66 -10.29 -8.30 -2.13
C GLU A 66 -8.91 -7.77 -2.53
N LYS A 67 -8.77 -7.29 -3.77
CA LYS A 67 -7.53 -6.67 -4.26
C LYS A 67 -7.26 -5.34 -3.57
N SER A 68 -8.24 -4.43 -3.48
CA SER A 68 -8.08 -3.13 -2.83
C SER A 68 -7.70 -3.28 -1.36
N THR A 69 -8.28 -4.28 -0.69
CA THR A 69 -7.95 -4.62 0.69
C THR A 69 -6.48 -5.03 0.83
N GLU A 70 -5.96 -5.91 -0.02
CA GLU A 70 -4.54 -6.29 0.02
C GLU A 70 -3.62 -5.09 -0.28
N ILE A 71 -3.97 -4.22 -1.24
CA ILE A 71 -3.19 -3.00 -1.53
C ILE A 71 -3.11 -2.11 -0.28
N ARG A 72 -4.23 -1.91 0.42
CA ARG A 72 -4.29 -1.13 1.67
C ARG A 72 -3.40 -1.75 2.75
N GLU A 73 -3.47 -3.06 2.96
CA GLU A 73 -2.64 -3.76 3.94
C GLU A 73 -1.14 -3.66 3.63
N ILE A 74 -0.75 -3.75 2.35
CA ILE A 74 0.63 -3.56 1.89
C ILE A 74 1.11 -2.13 2.21
N LEU A 75 0.30 -1.11 1.89
CA LEU A 75 0.64 0.29 2.14
C LEU A 75 0.78 0.58 3.64
N ASP A 76 -0.15 0.10 4.47
CA ASP A 76 -0.11 0.31 5.91
C ASP A 76 1.10 -0.38 6.54
N THR A 77 1.43 -1.60 6.08
CA THR A 77 2.65 -2.31 6.49
C THR A 77 3.90 -1.52 6.11
N ALA A 78 3.96 -0.97 4.90
CA ALA A 78 5.08 -0.17 4.44
C ALA A 78 5.25 1.11 5.28
N LYS A 79 4.15 1.82 5.56
CA LYS A 79 4.13 3.02 6.42
C LYS A 79 4.61 2.70 7.84
N ALA A 80 4.12 1.61 8.42
CA ALA A 80 4.53 1.16 9.76
C ALA A 80 6.04 0.87 9.82
N ARG A 81 6.59 0.17 8.80
CA ARG A 81 8.02 -0.09 8.69
C ARG A 81 8.83 1.19 8.54
N ALA A 82 8.41 2.12 7.69
CA ALA A 82 9.09 3.40 7.50
C ALA A 82 9.15 4.21 8.81
N LYS A 83 8.03 4.27 9.55
CA LYS A 83 7.96 4.92 10.87
C LYS A 83 8.90 4.27 11.88
N ALA A 84 8.96 2.94 11.91
CA ALA A 84 9.86 2.21 12.82
C ALA A 84 11.34 2.52 12.50
N ILE A 85 11.72 2.52 11.22
CA ILE A 85 13.09 2.88 10.78
C ILE A 85 13.44 4.32 11.20
N GLN A 86 12.54 5.27 10.98
CA GLN A 86 12.75 6.67 11.41
C GLN A 86 12.94 6.79 12.91
N ALA A 87 12.16 6.06 13.71
CA ALA A 87 12.28 6.09 15.17
C ALA A 87 13.64 5.55 15.64
N LEU A 88 14.17 4.50 15.01
CA LEU A 88 15.49 3.95 15.31
C LEU A 88 16.60 4.96 14.99
N GLN A 89 16.54 5.61 13.82
CA GLN A 89 17.53 6.64 13.42
C GLN A 89 17.55 7.85 14.38
N GLN A 90 16.41 8.21 14.95
CA GLN A 90 16.30 9.30 15.93
C GLN A 90 16.86 8.92 17.31
N GLN A 91 16.87 7.64 17.66
CA GLN A 91 17.48 7.16 18.91
C GLN A 91 19.01 7.16 18.81
N ASP A 92 19.56 6.72 17.68
CA ASP A 92 21.01 6.70 17.43
C ASP A 92 21.62 8.11 17.46
N THR A 93 20.94 9.09 16.85
CA THR A 93 21.39 10.48 16.85
C THR A 93 21.35 11.14 18.23
N LYS A 94 20.39 10.75 19.08
CA LYS A 94 20.28 11.26 20.46
C LYS A 94 21.34 10.65 21.40
N SER A 95 21.71 9.38 21.19
CA SER A 95 22.79 8.70 21.90
C SER A 95 24.15 9.37 21.70
N ILE A 96 24.46 9.79 20.45
CA ILE A 96 25.73 10.45 20.11
C ILE A 96 25.80 11.87 20.71
N GLY A 97 24.67 12.58 20.82
CA GLY A 97 24.61 13.93 21.40
C GLY A 97 24.73 13.98 22.92
N ALA A 98 24.30 12.93 23.64
CA ALA A 98 24.29 12.91 25.10
C ALA A 98 25.66 12.59 25.75
N GLY A 99 26.62 12.06 24.98
CA GLY A 99 27.98 11.76 25.44
C GLY A 99 29.00 12.90 25.30
N LYS A 100 28.55 14.11 24.92
CA LYS A 100 29.41 15.29 24.74
C LYS A 100 29.13 16.38 25.78
N PHE A 101 29.09 16.05 27.07
CA PHE A 101 29.20 17.03 28.17
C PHE A 101 29.88 16.38 29.37
#